data_AF-A0A819UV94-F1
#
_entry.id   AF-A0A819UV94-F1
#
_cell.length_a   1.000
_cell.length_b   1.000
_cell.length_c   1.000
_cell.angle_alpha   90.00
_cell.angle_beta   90.00
_cell.angle_gamma   90.00
#
_symmetry.space_group_name_H-M   'P 1'
#
loop_
_entity.id
_entity.type
_entity.pdbx_description
1 polymer ?
#
loop_
_entity_poly.entity_id
_entity_poly.type
_entity_poly.pdbx_seq_one_letter_code
_entity_poly.pdbx_strand_id
1 'polypeptide(L)'
;MSQNNAHLNEIWTKLEKAIVQMFELSFMTIKGYMDLYNAIGKYVASSEYNEMILKASPSELQKKAEVAKNENEVDDDDQINTNHPSAQIYFKLKKTLKENLDNIVKGGSHFTGEDFLRFYCKAWEIYQFTSRIVNSLLKFINDNWIRQQGEAGVKRVYNIYIMALKVWQDMFFKQANHSLTRTCLNLIKDERDGKNINYSLIHEAIQSY
;
A
#
# COMPACT_ATOMS: atom_id res chain seq x y z
N MET A 1 -28.79 -1.82 3.98
CA MET A 1 -27.40 -1.58 4.46
C MET A 1 -26.69 -2.84 4.98
N SER A 2 -27.37 -3.86 5.50
CA SER A 2 -26.71 -5.03 6.12
C SER A 2 -26.10 -6.07 5.16
N GLN A 3 -26.64 -6.24 3.94
CA GLN A 3 -26.12 -7.24 2.97
C GLN A 3 -24.81 -6.82 2.27
N ASN A 4 -24.64 -5.53 1.93
CA ASN A 4 -23.41 -5.05 1.29
C ASN A 4 -22.18 -5.17 2.19
N ASN A 5 -22.34 -4.92 3.50
CA ASN A 5 -21.26 -5.06 4.48
C ASN A 5 -20.85 -6.53 4.70
N ALA A 6 -21.79 -7.48 4.63
CA ALA A 6 -21.49 -8.90 4.77
C ALA A 6 -20.67 -9.43 3.58
N HIS A 7 -21.04 -9.04 2.35
CA HIS A 7 -20.32 -9.44 1.14
C HIS A 7 -18.92 -8.80 1.07
N LEU A 8 -18.79 -7.52 1.46
CA LEU A 8 -17.49 -6.86 1.64
C LEU A 8 -16.61 -7.61 2.62
N ASN A 9 -17.14 -7.98 3.78
CA ASN A 9 -16.36 -8.67 4.81
C ASN A 9 -15.86 -10.03 4.32
N GLU A 10 -16.66 -10.75 3.53
CA GLU A 10 -16.25 -12.03 2.94
C GLU A 10 -15.11 -11.85 1.92
N ILE A 11 -15.25 -10.89 0.99
CA ILE A 11 -14.22 -10.58 -0.01
C ILE A 11 -12.95 -10.09 0.69
N TRP A 12 -13.12 -9.22 1.69
CA TRP A 12 -12.01 -8.70 2.48
C TRP A 12 -11.28 -9.81 3.21
N THR A 13 -11.99 -10.73 3.86
CA THR A 13 -11.36 -11.83 4.60
C THR A 13 -10.49 -12.69 3.67
N LYS A 14 -10.95 -12.93 2.43
CA LYS A 14 -10.16 -13.64 1.41
C LYS A 14 -8.95 -12.82 0.96
N LEU A 15 -9.13 -11.50 0.76
CA LEU A 15 -8.08 -10.58 0.36
C LEU A 15 -7.00 -10.44 1.44
N GLU A 16 -7.39 -10.24 2.69
CA GLU A 16 -6.51 -10.12 3.85
C GLU A 16 -5.69 -11.39 4.04
N LYS A 17 -6.33 -12.56 3.97
CA LYS A 17 -5.63 -13.84 4.02
C LYS A 17 -4.61 -13.97 2.88
N ALA A 18 -4.99 -13.55 1.66
CA ALA A 18 -4.07 -13.57 0.51
C ALA A 18 -2.88 -12.62 0.71
N ILE A 19 -3.14 -11.41 1.23
CA ILE A 19 -2.10 -10.41 1.52
C ILE A 19 -1.13 -10.96 2.56
N VAL A 20 -1.64 -11.51 3.67
CA VAL A 20 -0.80 -12.11 4.73
C VAL A 20 0.03 -13.27 4.17
N GLN A 21 -0.59 -14.18 3.42
CA GLN A 21 0.11 -15.28 2.77
C GLN A 21 1.22 -14.80 1.81
N MET A 22 0.97 -13.74 1.04
CA MET A 22 1.98 -13.15 0.15
C MET A 22 3.15 -12.53 0.94
N PHE A 23 2.89 -11.92 2.10
CA PHE A 23 3.96 -11.44 2.99
C PHE A 23 4.76 -12.58 3.64
N GLU A 24 4.16 -13.76 3.81
CA GLU A 24 4.82 -14.99 4.26
C GLU A 24 5.52 -15.76 3.11
N LEU A 25 5.60 -15.18 1.90
CA LEU A 25 6.11 -15.84 0.69
C LEU A 25 5.34 -17.12 0.29
N SER A 26 4.13 -17.30 0.81
CA SER A 26 3.21 -18.36 0.43
C SER A 26 2.31 -17.87 -0.69
N PHE A 27 2.65 -18.23 -1.92
CA PHE A 27 1.94 -17.72 -3.09
C PHE A 27 0.61 -18.45 -3.34
N MET A 28 -0.40 -17.66 -3.68
CA MET A 28 -1.68 -18.17 -4.16
C MET A 28 -1.55 -18.76 -5.57
N THR A 29 -2.39 -19.74 -5.90
CA THR A 29 -2.50 -20.24 -7.27
C THR A 29 -3.02 -19.17 -8.22
N ILE A 30 -2.67 -19.25 -9.51
CA ILE A 30 -3.17 -18.33 -10.56
C ILE A 30 -4.71 -18.28 -10.54
N LYS A 31 -5.37 -19.42 -10.33
CA LYS A 31 -6.82 -19.50 -10.21
C LYS A 31 -7.33 -18.67 -9.02
N GLY A 32 -6.74 -18.83 -7.84
CA GLY A 32 -7.13 -18.05 -6.66
C GLY A 32 -6.93 -16.54 -6.89
N TYR A 33 -5.83 -16.15 -7.54
CA TYR A 33 -5.57 -14.75 -7.89
C TYR A 33 -6.67 -14.19 -8.80
N MET A 34 -7.02 -14.92 -9.86
CA MET A 34 -8.06 -14.51 -10.80
C MET A 34 -9.45 -14.45 -10.15
N ASP A 35 -9.78 -15.43 -9.31
CA ASP A 35 -11.05 -15.46 -8.58
C ASP A 35 -11.18 -14.24 -7.66
N LEU A 36 -10.09 -13.88 -6.95
CA LEU A 36 -10.06 -12.72 -6.07
C LEU A 36 -10.10 -11.40 -6.83
N TYR A 37 -9.32 -11.28 -7.91
CA TYR A 37 -9.33 -10.11 -8.81
C TYR A 37 -10.73 -9.85 -9.37
N ASN A 38 -11.40 -10.90 -9.84
CA ASN A 38 -12.76 -10.81 -10.39
C ASN A 38 -13.80 -10.50 -9.31
N ALA A 39 -13.67 -11.06 -8.10
CA ALA A 39 -14.58 -10.77 -6.99
C ALA A 39 -14.51 -9.29 -6.57
N ILE A 40 -13.29 -8.74 -6.46
CA ILE A 40 -13.07 -7.32 -6.15
C ILE A 40 -13.61 -6.45 -7.29
N GLY A 41 -13.29 -6.79 -8.54
CA GLY A 41 -13.81 -6.09 -9.71
C GLY A 41 -15.34 -6.04 -9.73
N LYS A 42 -16.00 -7.19 -9.49
CA LYS A 42 -17.46 -7.28 -9.39
C LYS A 42 -18.02 -6.44 -8.25
N TYR A 43 -17.43 -6.50 -7.06
CA TYR A 43 -17.91 -5.72 -5.90
C TYR A 43 -17.78 -4.21 -6.10
N VAL A 44 -16.67 -3.76 -6.69
CA VAL A 44 -16.48 -2.35 -7.04
C VAL A 44 -17.43 -1.94 -8.18
N ALA A 45 -17.64 -2.79 -9.18
CA ALA A 45 -18.52 -2.55 -10.32
C ALA A 45 -20.02 -2.59 -9.96
N SER A 46 -20.43 -3.46 -9.03
CA SER A 46 -21.82 -3.64 -8.58
C SER A 46 -22.25 -2.57 -7.57
N SER A 47 -21.35 -1.67 -7.19
CA SER A 47 -21.73 -0.53 -6.36
C SER A 47 -22.58 0.44 -7.16
N GLU A 48 -23.68 0.92 -6.57
CA GLU A 48 -24.62 1.91 -7.16
C GLU A 48 -23.90 3.13 -7.75
N TYR A 49 -22.67 3.41 -7.30
CA TYR A 49 -21.79 4.47 -7.79
C TYR A 49 -21.34 4.31 -9.25
N ASN A 50 -21.01 3.09 -9.70
CA ASN A 50 -20.63 2.87 -11.11
C ASN A 50 -21.85 2.94 -12.04
N GLU A 51 -23.03 2.51 -11.57
CA GLU A 51 -24.27 2.78 -12.30
C GLU A 51 -24.59 4.28 -12.41
N MET A 52 -24.28 5.05 -11.37
CA MET A 52 -24.47 6.51 -11.35
C MET A 52 -23.54 7.23 -12.34
N ILE A 53 -22.27 6.80 -12.45
CA ILE A 53 -21.29 7.36 -13.41
C ILE A 53 -21.58 6.93 -14.85
N LEU A 54 -22.00 5.69 -15.09
CA LEU A 54 -22.42 5.23 -16.42
C LEU A 54 -23.68 5.96 -16.93
N LYS A 55 -24.50 6.49 -16.02
CA LYS A 55 -25.71 7.27 -16.32
C LYS A 55 -25.48 8.79 -16.33
N ALA A 56 -24.36 9.30 -15.82
CA ALA A 56 -24.05 10.73 -15.76
C ALA A 56 -23.53 11.26 -17.11
N SER A 57 -24.03 12.42 -17.54
CA SER A 57 -23.54 13.03 -18.79
C SER A 57 -22.13 13.61 -18.61
N PRO A 58 -21.26 13.60 -19.64
CA PRO A 58 -19.88 14.12 -19.58
C PRO A 58 -19.77 15.56 -19.04
N SER A 59 -20.80 16.37 -19.27
CA SER A 59 -20.92 17.76 -18.85
C SER A 59 -21.23 17.95 -17.36
N GLU A 60 -21.78 16.95 -16.67
CA GLU A 60 -22.03 17.00 -15.21
C GLU A 60 -20.77 16.65 -14.41
N LEU A 61 -19.92 15.78 -14.95
CA LEU A 61 -18.62 15.42 -14.38
C LEU A 61 -17.64 16.60 -14.41
N GLN A 62 -17.65 17.40 -15.48
CA GLN A 62 -16.83 18.61 -15.60
C GLN A 62 -17.26 19.71 -14.62
N LYS A 63 -18.57 19.93 -14.44
CA LYS A 63 -19.08 20.94 -13.49
C LYS A 63 -18.74 20.61 -12.03
N LYS A 64 -18.76 19.33 -11.62
CA LYS A 64 -18.35 18.94 -10.26
C LYS A 64 -16.85 19.14 -10.01
N ALA A 65 -16.01 18.88 -11.01
CA ALA A 65 -14.57 19.10 -10.94
C ALA A 65 -14.21 20.60 -10.90
N GLU A 66 -15.03 21.46 -11.53
CA GLU A 66 -14.86 22.93 -11.48
C GLU A 66 -15.33 23.54 -10.16
N VAL A 67 -16.40 23.02 -9.54
CA VAL A 67 -16.89 23.50 -8.23
C VAL A 67 -15.91 23.16 -7.10
N ALA A 68 -15.26 21.99 -7.13
CA ALA A 68 -14.28 21.58 -6.11
C ALA A 68 -12.99 22.42 -6.09
N LYS A 69 -12.69 23.18 -7.16
CA LYS A 69 -11.50 24.05 -7.21
C LYS A 69 -11.65 25.38 -6.45
N ASN A 70 -12.85 25.74 -6.01
CA ASN A 70 -13.15 27.07 -5.47
C ASN A 70 -13.45 27.11 -3.96
N GLU A 71 -13.28 26.01 -3.22
CA GLU A 71 -13.49 26.00 -1.78
C GLU A 71 -12.16 25.89 -1.02
N ASN A 72 -11.99 26.77 -0.04
CA ASN A 72 -10.78 26.97 0.75
C ASN A 72 -10.32 25.70 1.48
N GLU A 73 -9.01 25.63 1.71
CA GLU A 73 -8.27 24.57 2.41
C GLU A 73 -8.89 24.24 3.78
N VAL A 74 -9.62 23.13 3.86
CA VAL A 74 -10.06 22.47 5.09
C VAL A 74 -9.51 21.05 5.07
N ASP A 75 -9.10 20.54 6.24
CA ASP A 75 -8.40 19.26 6.42
C ASP A 75 -8.96 18.10 5.56
N ASP A 76 -8.08 17.55 4.71
CA ASP A 76 -8.37 16.76 3.49
C ASP A 76 -9.04 15.37 3.67
N ASP A 77 -9.09 14.78 4.87
CA ASP A 77 -9.59 13.39 5.04
C ASP A 77 -11.13 13.30 5.07
N ASP A 78 -11.82 14.44 5.29
CA ASP A 78 -13.28 14.51 5.47
C ASP A 78 -14.09 14.59 4.16
N GLN A 79 -13.43 14.83 3.01
CA GLN A 79 -14.12 14.88 1.70
C GLN A 79 -14.28 13.51 1.03
N ILE A 80 -13.59 12.48 1.53
CA ILE A 80 -13.66 11.14 0.96
C ILE A 80 -14.91 10.45 1.48
N ASN A 81 -15.83 10.11 0.58
CA ASN A 81 -16.97 9.27 0.93
C ASN A 81 -16.49 7.88 1.37
N THR A 82 -16.32 7.69 2.68
CA THR A 82 -15.88 6.44 3.31
C THR A 82 -16.89 5.31 3.13
N ASN A 83 -18.12 5.59 2.72
CA ASN A 83 -19.12 4.58 2.33
C ASN A 83 -18.90 4.04 0.91
N HIS A 84 -17.97 4.61 0.13
CA HIS A 84 -17.64 4.09 -1.18
C HIS A 84 -16.88 2.75 -1.09
N PRO A 85 -17.31 1.68 -1.79
CA PRO A 85 -16.69 0.36 -1.72
C PRO A 85 -15.17 0.33 -1.95
N SER A 86 -14.66 1.12 -2.91
CA SER A 86 -13.21 1.21 -3.14
C SER A 86 -12.48 1.96 -2.03
N ALA A 87 -13.11 2.96 -1.42
CA ALA A 87 -12.52 3.69 -0.29
C ALA A 87 -12.37 2.77 0.92
N GLN A 88 -13.39 1.95 1.20
CA GLN A 88 -13.35 0.96 2.27
C GLN A 88 -12.21 -0.05 2.07
N ILE A 89 -12.05 -0.61 0.87
CA ILE A 89 -10.95 -1.52 0.57
C ILE A 89 -9.60 -0.80 0.72
N TYR A 90 -9.48 0.43 0.23
CA TYR A 90 -8.25 1.21 0.31
C TYR A 90 -7.81 1.49 1.75
N PHE A 91 -8.70 2.01 2.59
CA PHE A 91 -8.36 2.33 3.98
C PHE A 91 -8.14 1.07 4.82
N LYS A 92 -8.90 0.01 4.57
CA LYS A 92 -8.71 -1.27 5.26
C LYS A 92 -7.36 -1.90 4.86
N LEU A 93 -6.95 -1.80 3.59
CA LEU A 93 -5.61 -2.20 3.15
C LEU A 93 -4.52 -1.40 3.84
N LYS A 94 -4.65 -0.08 3.87
CA LYS A 94 -3.67 0.80 4.56
C LYS A 94 -3.53 0.41 6.03
N LYS A 95 -4.63 0.07 6.70
CA LYS A 95 -4.62 -0.40 8.09
C LYS A 95 -3.89 -1.73 8.25
N THR A 96 -4.26 -2.75 7.46
CA THR A 96 -3.60 -4.07 7.52
C THR A 96 -2.11 -3.99 7.20
N LEU A 97 -1.69 -3.15 6.25
CA LEU A 97 -0.26 -2.94 5.96
C LEU A 97 0.49 -2.34 7.15
N LYS A 98 -0.11 -1.38 7.87
CA LYS A 98 0.47 -0.80 9.08
C LYS A 98 0.61 -1.84 10.20
N GLU A 99 -0.42 -2.64 10.42
CA GLU A 99 -0.43 -3.69 11.45
C GLU A 99 0.62 -4.77 11.15
N ASN A 100 0.72 -5.22 9.89
CA ASN A 100 1.74 -6.17 9.47
C ASN A 100 3.16 -5.59 9.63
N LEU A 101 3.38 -4.32 9.27
CA LEU A 101 4.67 -3.67 9.43
C LEU A 101 5.05 -3.47 10.90
N ASP A 102 4.10 -3.13 11.76
CA ASP A 102 4.34 -3.03 13.21
C ASP A 102 4.81 -4.38 13.77
N ASN A 103 4.22 -5.49 13.33
CA ASN A 103 4.68 -6.83 13.70
C ASN A 103 6.10 -7.14 13.17
N ILE A 104 6.43 -6.76 11.94
CA ILE A 104 7.77 -6.92 11.37
C ILE A 104 8.80 -6.10 12.17
N VAL A 105 8.50 -4.84 12.48
CA VAL A 105 9.39 -3.96 13.26
C VAL A 105 9.64 -4.53 14.65
N LYS A 106 8.60 -5.01 15.33
CA LYS A 106 8.71 -5.67 16.64
C LYS A 106 9.53 -6.96 16.56
N GLY A 107 9.33 -7.77 15.52
CA GLY A 107 10.12 -8.98 15.28
C GLY A 107 11.61 -8.66 15.07
N GLY A 108 11.92 -7.50 14.48
CA GLY A 108 13.29 -7.08 14.19
C GLY A 108 14.04 -6.40 15.33
N SER A 109 13.40 -6.12 16.48
CA SER A 109 13.94 -5.24 17.52
C SER A 109 15.19 -5.77 18.22
N HIS A 110 15.46 -7.07 18.11
CA HIS A 110 16.61 -7.74 18.73
C HIS A 110 17.84 -7.78 17.82
N PHE A 111 17.69 -7.52 16.52
CA PHE A 111 18.82 -7.48 15.60
C PHE A 111 19.59 -6.16 15.75
N THR A 112 20.91 -6.22 15.64
CA THR A 112 21.79 -5.04 15.66
C THR A 112 22.88 -5.17 14.60
N GLY A 113 23.51 -4.05 14.24
CA GLY A 113 24.62 -4.06 13.28
C GLY A 113 24.26 -4.67 11.93
N GLU A 114 25.09 -5.57 11.42
CA GLU A 114 24.91 -6.21 10.11
C GLU A 114 23.67 -7.12 10.07
N ASP A 115 23.33 -7.81 11.17
CA ASP A 115 22.14 -8.66 11.22
C ASP A 115 20.86 -7.84 11.08
N PHE A 116 20.83 -6.64 11.68
CA PHE A 116 19.72 -5.70 11.48
C PHE A 116 19.63 -5.25 10.02
N LEU A 117 20.77 -4.97 9.38
CA LEU A 117 20.80 -4.57 7.97
C LEU A 117 20.29 -5.70 7.06
N ARG A 118 20.71 -6.94 7.30
CA ARG A 118 20.22 -8.13 6.58
C ARG A 118 18.72 -8.33 6.74
N PHE A 119 18.24 -8.24 7.98
CA PHE A 119 16.81 -8.32 8.28
C PHE A 119 16.01 -7.24 7.55
N TYR A 120 16.47 -5.99 7.63
CA TYR A 120 15.81 -4.85 7.01
C TYR A 120 15.77 -4.97 5.48
N CYS A 121 16.89 -5.27 4.83
CA CYS A 121 16.94 -5.43 3.37
C CYS A 121 16.03 -6.56 2.90
N LYS A 122 16.00 -7.69 3.64
CA LYS A 122 15.11 -8.81 3.30
C LYS A 122 13.64 -8.44 3.44
N ALA A 123 13.29 -7.78 4.55
CA ALA A 123 11.93 -7.30 4.76
C ALA A 123 11.52 -6.28 3.68
N TRP A 124 12.42 -5.39 3.26
CA TRP A 124 12.17 -4.41 2.20
C TRP A 124 11.91 -5.06 0.85
N GLU A 125 12.74 -6.02 0.46
CA GLU A 125 12.59 -6.77 -0.79
C GLU A 125 11.23 -7.48 -0.87
N ILE A 126 10.88 -8.23 0.18
CA ILE A 126 9.59 -8.93 0.28
C ILE A 126 8.45 -7.92 0.24
N TYR A 127 8.58 -6.81 0.97
CA TYR A 127 7.54 -5.79 1.03
C TYR A 127 7.30 -5.11 -0.32
N GLN A 128 8.36 -4.74 -1.03
CA GLN A 128 8.25 -4.16 -2.37
C GLN A 128 7.58 -5.13 -3.34
N PHE A 129 8.02 -6.39 -3.33
CA PHE A 129 7.49 -7.42 -4.21
C PHE A 129 5.99 -7.66 -3.97
N THR A 130 5.61 -7.89 -2.71
CA THR A 130 4.21 -8.10 -2.33
C THR A 130 3.35 -6.86 -2.63
N SER A 131 3.88 -5.66 -2.40
CA SER A 131 3.16 -4.41 -2.73
C SER A 131 2.87 -4.27 -4.23
N ARG A 132 3.74 -4.75 -5.12
CA ARG A 132 3.48 -4.77 -6.57
C ARG A 132 2.38 -5.75 -6.95
N ILE A 133 2.34 -6.92 -6.30
CA ILE A 133 1.27 -7.92 -6.53
C ILE A 133 -0.07 -7.37 -6.04
N VAL A 134 -0.12 -6.82 -4.83
CA VAL A 134 -1.34 -6.20 -4.27
C VAL A 134 -1.83 -5.05 -5.14
N ASN A 135 -0.91 -4.21 -5.64
CA ASN A 135 -1.24 -3.15 -6.59
C ASN A 135 -1.88 -3.69 -7.87
N SER A 136 -1.40 -4.83 -8.36
CA SER A 136 -1.92 -5.48 -9.58
C SER A 136 -3.30 -6.10 -9.33
N LEU A 137 -3.49 -6.71 -8.16
CA LEU A 137 -4.77 -7.28 -7.74
C LEU A 137 -5.86 -6.22 -7.57
N LEU A 138 -5.47 -5.02 -7.13
CA LEU A 138 -6.37 -3.89 -6.89
C LEU A 138 -6.30 -2.84 -7.99
N LYS A 139 -5.80 -3.20 -9.18
CA LYS A 139 -5.65 -2.30 -10.32
C LYS A 139 -6.94 -1.53 -10.65
N PHE A 140 -8.10 -2.19 -10.56
CA PHE A 140 -9.39 -1.53 -10.79
C PHE A 140 -9.66 -0.34 -9.85
N ILE A 141 -9.16 -0.38 -8.61
CA ILE A 141 -9.30 0.74 -7.67
C ILE A 141 -8.40 1.91 -8.09
N ASN A 142 -7.19 1.63 -8.55
CA ASN A 142 -6.28 2.65 -9.09
C ASN A 142 -6.91 3.37 -10.29
N ASP A 143 -7.40 2.59 -11.25
CA ASP A 143 -7.84 3.11 -12.55
C ASP A 143 -9.16 3.90 -12.45
N ASN A 144 -10.07 3.48 -11.56
CA ASN A 144 -11.40 4.08 -11.46
C ASN A 144 -11.52 5.05 -10.30
N TRP A 145 -11.25 4.61 -9.07
CA TRP A 145 -11.52 5.42 -7.88
C TRP A 145 -10.38 6.39 -7.57
N ILE A 146 -9.13 5.93 -7.53
CA ILE A 146 -7.98 6.80 -7.18
C ILE A 146 -7.75 7.88 -8.24
N ARG A 147 -7.88 7.54 -9.53
CA ARG A 147 -7.82 8.53 -10.61
C ARG A 147 -8.87 9.62 -10.42
N GLN A 148 -10.12 9.25 -10.12
CA GLN A 148 -11.19 10.21 -9.86
C GLN A 148 -10.93 11.09 -8.63
N GLN A 149 -10.43 10.52 -7.52
CA GLN A 149 -10.07 11.32 -6.34
C GLN A 149 -8.97 12.34 -6.67
N GLY A 150 -7.97 11.94 -7.48
CA GLY A 150 -6.93 12.84 -7.95
C GLY A 150 -7.46 13.97 -8.86
N GLU A 151 -8.38 13.66 -9.78
CA GLU A 151 -9.05 14.65 -10.64
C GLU A 151 -9.94 15.61 -9.86
N ALA A 152 -10.57 15.13 -8.77
CA ALA A 152 -11.36 15.95 -7.84
C ALA A 152 -10.49 16.83 -6.93
N GLY A 153 -9.15 16.71 -7.00
CA GLY A 153 -8.22 17.50 -6.19
C GLY A 153 -8.06 17.03 -4.75
N VAL A 154 -8.60 15.86 -4.39
CA VAL A 154 -8.46 15.28 -3.04
C VAL A 154 -6.99 14.95 -2.80
N LYS A 155 -6.35 15.69 -1.89
CA LYS A 155 -4.95 15.44 -1.55
C LYS A 155 -4.87 14.18 -0.68
N ARG A 156 -3.71 13.53 -0.63
CA ARG A 156 -3.39 12.36 0.23
C ARG A 156 -3.99 11.00 -0.16
N VAL A 157 -4.78 10.89 -1.23
CA VAL A 157 -5.08 9.60 -1.86
C VAL A 157 -3.99 9.27 -2.89
N TYR A 158 -3.25 8.20 -2.63
CA TYR A 158 -2.16 7.74 -3.49
C TYR A 158 -2.53 6.43 -4.18
N ASN A 159 -1.98 6.20 -5.37
CA ASN A 159 -1.93 4.88 -5.99
C ASN A 159 -1.51 3.83 -4.95
N ILE A 160 -2.09 2.63 -5.02
CA ILE A 160 -1.91 1.58 -4.01
C ILE A 160 -0.43 1.25 -3.78
N TYR A 161 0.38 1.18 -4.84
CA TYR A 161 1.82 0.95 -4.68
C TYR A 161 2.50 2.09 -3.93
N ILE A 162 2.23 3.34 -4.32
CA ILE A 162 2.79 4.53 -3.66
C ILE A 162 2.32 4.61 -2.19
N MET A 163 1.06 4.29 -1.92
CA MET A 163 0.51 4.23 -0.58
C MET A 163 1.28 3.22 0.28
N ALA A 164 1.54 2.01 -0.23
CA ALA A 164 2.32 1.00 0.48
C ALA A 164 3.75 1.49 0.78
N LEU A 165 4.43 2.10 -0.20
CA LEU A 165 5.77 2.66 0.00
C LEU A 165 5.79 3.76 1.08
N LYS A 166 4.77 4.62 1.13
CA LYS A 166 4.63 5.62 2.19
C LYS A 166 4.39 4.99 3.56
N VAL A 167 3.58 3.93 3.62
CA VAL A 167 3.38 3.19 4.88
C VAL A 167 4.70 2.57 5.35
N TRP A 168 5.51 1.99 4.46
CA TRP A 168 6.86 1.53 4.81
C TRP A 168 7.73 2.66 5.35
N GLN A 169 7.75 3.79 4.64
CA GLN A 169 8.54 4.96 5.01
C GLN A 169 8.18 5.44 6.43
N ASP A 170 6.87 5.59 6.69
CA ASP A 170 6.35 6.09 7.95
C ASP A 170 6.56 5.12 9.11
N MET A 171 6.34 3.82 8.88
CA MET A 171 6.34 2.81 9.94
C MET A 171 7.72 2.26 10.24
N PHE A 172 8.54 1.98 9.23
CA PHE A 172 9.82 1.27 9.44
C PHE A 172 11.01 2.18 9.16
N PHE A 173 11.09 2.77 7.96
CA PHE A 173 12.27 3.52 7.54
C PHE A 173 12.59 4.69 8.48
N LYS A 174 11.59 5.51 8.86
CA LYS A 174 11.81 6.64 9.79
C LYS A 174 12.41 6.22 11.14
N GLN A 175 12.08 5.03 11.63
CA GLN A 175 12.62 4.51 12.89
C GLN A 175 14.00 3.85 12.68
N ALA A 176 14.21 3.25 11.51
CA ALA A 176 15.41 2.49 11.17
C ALA A 176 16.55 3.36 10.60
N ASN A 177 16.26 4.52 10.01
CA ASN A 177 17.20 5.29 9.18
C ASN A 177 18.56 5.56 9.85
N HIS A 178 18.55 5.99 11.12
CA HIS A 178 19.75 6.31 11.87
C HIS A 178 20.59 5.05 12.11
N SER A 179 19.94 3.93 12.44
CA SER A 179 20.60 2.64 12.60
C SER A 179 21.17 2.13 11.27
N LEU A 180 20.40 2.23 10.18
CA LEU A 180 20.83 1.84 8.84
C LEU A 180 22.04 2.64 8.38
N THR A 181 21.98 3.98 8.47
CA THR A 181 23.10 4.85 8.10
C THR A 181 24.33 4.49 8.91
N ARG A 182 24.20 4.32 10.23
CA ARG A 182 25.31 3.97 11.11
C ARG A 182 25.94 2.63 10.74
N THR A 183 25.14 1.60 10.50
CA THR A 183 25.65 0.28 10.10
C THR A 183 26.33 0.35 8.73
N CYS A 184 25.75 1.03 7.73
CA CYS A 184 26.38 1.21 6.43
C CYS A 184 27.73 1.95 6.53
N LEU A 185 27.80 3.02 7.33
CA LEU A 185 29.06 3.74 7.56
C LEU A 185 30.12 2.88 8.26
N ASN A 186 29.72 2.01 9.19
CA ASN A 186 30.63 1.08 9.83
C ASN A 186 31.16 0.03 8.84
N LEU A 187 30.31 -0.53 7.97
CA LEU A 187 30.75 -1.44 6.91
C LEU A 187 31.74 -0.76 5.96
N ILE A 188 31.49 0.49 5.56
CA ILE A 188 32.44 1.25 4.70
C ILE A 188 33.77 1.51 5.42
N LYS A 189 33.76 1.69 6.75
CA LYS A 189 35.01 1.81 7.52
C LYS A 189 35.77 0.49 7.58
N ASP A 190 35.07 -0.61 7.85
CA ASP A 190 35.66 -1.95 7.89
C ASP A 190 36.30 -2.33 6.54
N GLU A 191 35.69 -1.94 5.42
CA GLU A 191 36.27 -2.07 4.08
C GLU A 191 37.61 -1.32 3.95
N ARG A 192 37.67 -0.06 4.42
CA ARG A 192 38.90 0.75 4.39
C ARG A 192 40.00 0.15 5.25
N ASP A 193 39.62 -0.55 6.31
CA ASP A 193 40.54 -1.28 7.20
C ASP A 193 40.95 -2.65 6.62
N GLY A 194 40.53 -2.98 5.39
CA GLY A 194 40.90 -4.20 4.66
C GLY A 194 40.07 -5.43 5.01
N LYS A 195 38.93 -5.27 5.72
CA LYS A 195 37.99 -6.38 5.98
C LYS A 195 37.09 -6.61 4.78
N ASN A 196 36.72 -7.87 4.54
CA ASN A 196 35.77 -8.23 3.50
C ASN A 196 34.36 -7.83 3.92
N ILE A 197 33.64 -7.11 3.06
CA ILE A 197 32.28 -6.61 3.34
C ILE A 197 31.30 -7.06 2.25
N ASN A 198 30.02 -7.14 2.63
CA ASN A 198 28.95 -7.45 1.69
C ASN A 198 28.37 -6.17 1.07
N TYR A 199 28.90 -5.78 -0.10
CA TYR A 199 28.43 -4.61 -0.85
C TYR A 199 26.95 -4.68 -1.25
N SER A 200 26.37 -5.89 -1.40
CA SER A 200 24.94 -6.06 -1.73
C SER A 200 24.05 -5.44 -0.66
N LEU A 201 24.42 -5.57 0.61
CA LEU A 201 23.63 -5.04 1.73
C LEU A 201 23.62 -3.51 1.75
N ILE A 202 24.75 -2.87 1.42
CA ILE A 202 24.84 -1.42 1.32
C ILE A 202 23.99 -0.94 0.12
N HIS A 203 24.09 -1.63 -1.02
CA HIS A 203 23.30 -1.29 -2.20
C HIS A 203 21.78 -1.40 -1.94
N GLU A 204 21.34 -2.51 -1.36
CA GLU A 204 19.93 -2.76 -1.02
C GLU A 204 19.39 -1.77 0.03
N ALA A 205 20.21 -1.41 1.01
CA ALA A 205 19.84 -0.40 1.99
C ALA A 205 19.62 0.97 1.34
N ILE A 206 20.47 1.35 0.38
CA ILE A 206 20.33 2.58 -0.40
C ILE A 206 19.04 2.57 -1.23
N GLN A 207 18.62 1.44 -1.78
CA GLN A 207 17.34 1.32 -2.52
C GLN A 207 16.10 1.58 -1.67
N SER A 208 16.24 1.69 -0.34
CA SER A 208 15.14 2.00 0.57
C SER A 208 15.09 3.46 1.04
N TYR A 209 16.13 4.26 0.74
CA TYR A 209 16.19 5.71 0.97
C TYR A 209 15.46 6.48 -0.13
#